data_AF-A0A963LD24-F1
#
_entry.id   AF-A0A963LD24-F1
#
_cell.length_a   1.000
_cell.length_b   1.000
_cell.length_c   1.000
_cell.angle_alpha   90.00
_cell.angle_beta   90.00
_cell.angle_gamma   90.00
#
_symmetry.space_group_name_H-M   'P 1'
#
loop_
_entity.id
_entity.type
_entity.pdbx_description
1 polymer ?
#
loop_
_entity_poly.entity_id
_entity_poly.type
_entity_poly.pdbx_seq_one_letter_code
_entity_poly.pdbx_strand_id
1 'polypeptide(L)' 'MVAIREKMVVKWRMEGEVLSHSLTRATVRGVSTQIDEPLERGGTNQGQTPTETLVAALVGCTSVISHKIAHKNGIEL' A
#
# COMPACT_ATOMS: atom_id res chain seq x y z
N MET A 1 -28.84 10.75 -21.64
CA MET A 1 -27.44 11.16 -21.83
C MET A 1 -26.61 10.56 -20.70
N VAL A 2 -25.64 9.69 -20.99
CA VAL A 2 -24.72 9.19 -19.95
C VAL A 2 -23.68 10.28 -19.70
N ALA A 3 -23.65 10.83 -18.49
CA ALA A 3 -22.60 11.76 -18.10
C ALA A 3 -21.28 10.98 -17.99
N ILE A 4 -20.40 11.14 -18.99
CA ILE A 4 -19.05 10.57 -18.94
C ILE A 4 -18.27 11.37 -17.88
N ARG A 5 -17.98 10.73 -16.75
CA ARG A 5 -17.17 11.30 -15.68
C ARG A 5 -15.73 10.85 -15.89
N GLU A 6 -14.81 11.80 -16.02
CA GLU A 6 -13.39 11.50 -16.20
C GLU A 6 -12.85 10.69 -15.02
N LYS A 7 -12.05 9.67 -15.32
CA LYS A 7 -11.42 8.83 -14.29
C LYS A 7 -10.27 9.63 -13.69
N MET A 8 -10.31 9.86 -12.37
CA MET A 8 -9.22 10.56 -11.68
C MET A 8 -7.93 9.73 -11.78
N VAL A 9 -7.03 10.13 -12.68
CA VAL A 9 -5.72 9.50 -12.84
C VAL A 9 -4.76 10.12 -11.82
N VAL A 10 -4.29 9.30 -10.87
CA VAL A 10 -3.25 9.70 -9.92
C VAL A 10 -1.91 9.24 -10.48
N LYS A 11 -1.09 10.17 -10.97
CA LYS A 11 0.31 9.90 -11.26
C LYS A 11 1.07 9.80 -9.95
N TRP A 12 1.72 8.68 -9.70
CA TRP A 12 2.53 8.46 -8.51
C TRP A 12 4.00 8.32 -8.90
N ARG A 13 4.86 8.97 -8.12
CA ARG A 13 6.30 8.80 -8.13
C ARG A 13 6.66 8.28 -6.74
N MET A 14 7.32 7.13 -6.71
CA MET A 14 7.80 6.51 -5.48
C MET A 14 9.30 6.72 -5.38
N GLU A 15 9.76 7.04 -4.19
CA GLU A 15 11.17 7.18 -3.85
C GLU A 15 11.49 6.25 -2.68
N GLY A 16 12.65 5.61 -2.72
CA GLY A 16 13.13 4.70 -1.69
C GLY A 16 14.42 5.23 -1.08
N GLU A 17 14.46 5.31 0.24
CA GLU A 17 15.63 5.69 1.03
C GLU A 17 16.03 4.49 1.91
N VAL A 18 17.27 4.00 1.73
CA VAL A 18 17.82 2.93 2.56
C VAL A 18 18.41 3.55 3.83
N LEU A 19 17.81 3.24 4.98
CA LEU A 19 18.18 3.80 6.29
C LEU A 19 19.16 2.92 7.05
N SER A 20 19.14 1.60 6.80
CA SER A 20 20.08 0.62 7.33
C SER A 20 20.20 -0.58 6.37
N HIS A 21 20.94 -1.62 6.76
CA HIS A 21 21.08 -2.83 5.94
C HIS A 21 19.76 -3.60 5.74
N SER A 22 18.78 -3.41 6.62
CA SER A 22 17.46 -4.07 6.55
C SER A 22 16.31 -3.10 6.35
N LEU A 23 16.46 -1.82 6.72
CA LEU A 23 15.37 -0.85 6.77
C LEU A 23 15.38 0.09 5.56
N THR A 24 14.27 0.10 4.82
CA THR A 24 14.02 1.02 3.71
C THR A 24 12.74 1.83 3.96
N ARG A 25 12.82 3.15 3.81
CA ARG A 25 11.66 4.04 3.78
C ARG A 25 11.23 4.27 2.33
N ALA A 26 10.02 3.84 2.00
CA ALA A 26 9.38 4.14 0.72
C ALA A 26 8.41 5.32 0.88
N THR A 27 8.52 6.33 0.04
CA THR A 27 7.67 7.53 0.07
C THR A 27 6.96 7.72 -1.26
N VAL A 28 5.64 7.96 -1.21
CA VAL A 28 4.81 8.24 -2.39
C VAL A 28 3.80 9.33 -2.05
N ARG A 29 3.79 10.42 -2.82
CA ARG A 29 2.91 11.59 -2.58
C ARG A 29 3.03 12.16 -1.14
N GLY A 30 4.23 12.16 -0.57
CA GLY A 30 4.48 12.64 0.79
C GLY A 30 4.05 11.69 1.92
N VAL A 31 3.53 10.50 1.59
CA VAL A 31 3.20 9.44 2.55
C VAL A 31 4.33 8.42 2.57
N SER A 32 4.85 8.11 3.76
CA SER A 32 5.96 7.17 3.95
C SER A 32 5.52 5.86 4.60
N THR A 33 6.11 4.76 4.14
CA THR A 33 6.01 3.43 4.75
C THR A 33 7.41 2.88 4.97
N GLN A 34 7.61 2.12 6.04
CA GLN A 34 8.86 1.42 6.32
C GLN A 34 8.73 -0.06 5.97
N ILE A 35 9.76 -0.58 5.28
CA ILE A 35 9.92 -1.98 4.94
C ILE A 35 11.22 -2.44 5.60
N ASP A 36 11.18 -3.52 6.36
CA ASP A 36 12.29 -3.95 7.22
C ASP A 36 12.45 -5.48 7.21
N GLU A 37 13.21 -6.04 8.15
CA GLU A 37 13.25 -7.47 8.49
C GLU A 37 13.05 -7.67 10.00
N PRO A 38 12.63 -8.87 10.44
CA PRO A 38 12.48 -9.16 11.86
C PRO A 38 13.84 -9.32 12.54
N LEU A 39 13.88 -9.17 13.86
CA LEU A 39 15.11 -9.27 14.66
C LEU A 39 15.81 -10.62 14.45
N GLU A 40 15.07 -11.72 14.29
CA GLU A 40 15.56 -13.08 14.07
C GLU A 40 16.30 -13.23 12.72
N ARG A 41 16.04 -12.34 11.76
CA ARG A 41 16.73 -12.26 10.46
C ARG A 41 17.70 -11.08 10.40
N GLY A 42 18.00 -10.47 11.56
CA GLY A 42 18.94 -9.38 11.71
C GLY A 42 18.39 -7.98 11.36
N GLY A 43 17.07 -7.80 11.26
CA GLY A 43 16.47 -6.49 11.00
C GLY A 43 16.14 -5.71 12.28
N THR A 44 15.24 -4.72 12.18
CA THR A 44 14.92 -3.82 13.32
C THR A 44 13.47 -3.87 13.80
N ASN A 45 12.61 -4.70 13.18
CA ASN A 45 11.18 -4.80 13.49
C ASN A 45 10.42 -3.44 13.40
N GLN A 46 10.90 -2.48 12.60
CA GLN A 46 10.24 -1.18 12.42
C GLN A 46 9.23 -1.14 11.26
N GLY A 47 9.23 -2.19 10.43
CA GLY A 47 8.34 -2.35 9.30
C GLY A 47 8.09 -3.82 9.00
N GLN A 48 7.12 -4.06 8.11
CA GLN A 48 6.89 -5.41 7.58
C GLN A 48 8.05 -5.82 6.68
N THR A 49 8.27 -7.13 6.55
CA THR A 49 9.19 -7.65 5.53
C THR A 49 8.76 -7.23 4.13
N PRO A 50 9.66 -7.20 3.13
CA PRO A 50 9.27 -6.93 1.75
C PRO A 50 8.13 -7.85 1.28
N THR A 51 8.17 -9.13 1.66
CA THR A 51 7.16 -10.13 1.31
C THR A 51 5.84 -9.90 2.05
N GLU A 52 5.87 -9.58 3.34
CA GLU A 52 4.66 -9.25 4.10
C GLU A 52 4.03 -7.95 3.59
N THR A 53 4.84 -6.97 3.23
CA THR A 53 4.38 -5.69 2.65
C THR A 53 3.64 -5.94 1.34
N LEU A 54 4.14 -6.83 0.48
CA LEU A 54 3.46 -7.21 -0.77
C LEU A 54 2.09 -7.84 -0.50
N VAL A 55 2.02 -8.78 0.45
CA VAL A 55 0.75 -9.44 0.84
C VAL A 55 -0.21 -8.43 1.48
N ALA A 56 0.29 -7.55 2.35
CA ALA A 56 -0.50 -6.50 2.98
C ALA A 56 -1.08 -5.53 1.93
N ALA A 57 -0.30 -5.17 0.92
CA ALA A 57 -0.78 -4.36 -0.20
C ALA A 57 -1.91 -5.06 -0.96
N LEU A 58 -1.81 -6.37 -1.20
CA LEU A 58 -2.86 -7.17 -1.83
C LEU A 58 -4.14 -7.20 -0.98
N VAL A 59 -4.02 -7.44 0.33
CA VAL A 59 -5.15 -7.42 1.28
C VAL A 59 -5.85 -6.06 1.27
N GLY A 60 -5.07 -4.97 1.37
CA GLY A 60 -5.60 -3.60 1.34
C GLY A 60 -6.29 -3.26 0.02
N CYS A 61 -5.68 -3.62 -1.11
CA CYS A 61 -6.30 -3.43 -2.43
C CYS A 61 -7.63 -4.17 -2.54
N THR A 62 -7.66 -5.43 -2.11
CA THR A 62 -8.86 -6.26 -2.16
C THR A 62 -9.97 -5.67 -1.32
N SER A 63 -9.68 -5.28 -0.07
CA SER A 63 -10.66 -4.65 0.83
C SER A 63 -11.26 -3.38 0.21
N VAL A 64 -10.42 -2.45 -0.29
CA VAL A 64 -10.90 -1.19 -0.89
C VAL A 64 -11.79 -1.44 -2.10
N ILE A 65 -11.43 -2.39 -2.97
CA ILE A 65 -12.23 -2.70 -4.15
C ILE A 65 -13.54 -3.41 -3.75
N SER A 66 -13.50 -4.33 -2.79
CA SER A 66 -14.69 -5.00 -2.27
C SER A 66 -15.70 -4.00 -1.69
N HIS A 67 -15.26 -3.03 -0.88
CA HIS A 67 -16.14 -1.98 -0.38
C HIS A 67 -16.75 -1.12 -1.50
N LYS A 68 -15.99 -0.80 -2.56
CA LYS A 68 -16.54 -0.07 -3.72
C LYS A 68 -17.61 -0.88 -4.46
N ILE A 69 -17.41 -2.18 -4.60
CA ILE A 69 -18.37 -3.09 -5.23
C ILE A 69 -19.62 -3.22 -4.36
N ALA A 70 -19.47 -3.44 -3.05
CA ALA A 70 -20.60 -3.58 -2.14
C ALA A 70 -21.47 -2.31 -2.13
N HIS A 71 -20.85 -1.13 -2.00
CA HIS A 71 -21.55 0.15 -2.09
C HIS A 71 -22.33 0.29 -3.41
N LYS A 72 -21.73 -0.08 -4.55
CA LYS A 72 -22.41 -0.03 -5.87
C LYS A 72 -23.63 -0.95 -5.93
N ASN A 73 -23.62 -2.07 -5.20
CA ASN A 73 -24.71 -3.05 -5.19
C ASN A 73 -25.67 -2.89 -3.99
N GLY A 74 -25.50 -1.87 -3.15
CA GLY A 74 -26.34 -1.67 -1.96
C GLY A 74 -26.15 -2.73 -0.88
N ILE A 75 -24.97 -3.34 -0.80
CA ILE A 75 -24.61 -4.37 0.20
C ILE A 75 -23.80 -3.69 1.32
N GLU A 76 -24.16 -3.98 2.58
CA GLU A 76 -23.37 -3.62 3.76
C GLU A 76 -22.29 -4.69 4.01
N LEU A 77 -21.04 -4.25 4.22
CA LEU A 77 -19.86 -5.10 4.45
C LEU A 77 -19.31 -4.87 5.85
#